data_AF-A0A179D0X5-F1
#
_entry.id   AF-A0A179D0X5-F1
#
_cell.length_a   1.000
_cell.length_b   1.000
_cell.length_c   1.000
_cell.angle_alpha   90.00
_cell.angle_beta   90.00
_cell.angle_gamma   90.00
#
_symmetry.space_group_name_H-M   'P 1'
#
loop_
_entity.id
_entity.type
_entity.pdbx_description
1 polymer ?
#
loop_
_entity_poly.entity_id
_entity_poly.type
_entity_poly.pdbx_seq_one_letter_code
_entity_poly.pdbx_strand_id
1 'polypeptide(L)'
;MVWLVNKEITLADGRKVTALVPQVYLVARNSDITSRGAVISANQIIGSADSVENSGVIAGLDLTRLHSNQLENRGTVLGKNVDLSAQQTLINLGGTIGAVDFLSLYGGKGVEIASTLSHSENTENSFIRTQLDRLASVKVTGDNGRLNIQSENDVTVKAASLNSAGSINIGAEKSLNITTLKTQNREHYNGNADNYYRLDQNTEVGNSISAKGNIRAVSGDDMVVRQSDISSESGEVLLGSRQGDVRIETGRAEERLETARKSTSRGMFSKTTETNRYTHHIVKPSAAI
;
A
#
# COMPACT_ATOMS: atom_id res chain seq x y z
N MET A 1 4.96 30.67 8.74
CA MET A 1 4.24 31.92 9.08
C MET A 1 4.62 32.30 10.50
N VAL A 2 4.88 33.58 10.79
CA VAL A 2 5.15 34.04 12.16
C VAL A 2 3.93 34.81 12.63
N TRP A 3 3.41 34.47 13.81
CA TRP A 3 2.27 35.17 14.42
C TRP A 3 2.65 35.56 15.85
N LEU A 4 2.28 36.77 16.27
CA LEU A 4 2.49 37.24 17.63
C LEU A 4 1.35 36.73 18.53
N VAL A 5 1.68 35.91 19.53
CA VAL A 5 0.69 35.39 20.48
C VAL A 5 0.88 36.02 21.85
N ASN A 6 -0.23 36.24 22.55
CA ASN A 6 -0.20 36.71 23.94
C ASN A 6 0.34 35.58 24.84
N LYS A 7 1.47 35.83 25.49
CA LYS A 7 2.06 34.93 26.47
C LYS A 7 2.28 35.65 27.79
N GLU A 8 1.81 35.05 28.88
CA GLU A 8 2.07 35.55 30.22
C GLU A 8 3.51 35.22 30.62
N ILE A 9 4.28 36.25 30.97
CA ILE A 9 5.67 36.14 31.40
C ILE A 9 5.78 36.68 32.82
N THR A 10 6.43 35.94 33.70
CA THR A 10 6.75 36.40 35.06
C THR A 10 8.08 37.16 35.03
N LEU A 11 8.05 38.43 35.42
CA LEU A 11 9.23 39.27 35.58
C LEU A 11 10.03 38.87 36.83
N ALA A 12 11.29 39.29 36.90
CA ALA A 12 12.20 38.94 38.01
C ALA A 12 11.70 39.40 39.39
N ASP A 13 10.77 40.35 39.45
CA ASP A 13 10.12 40.84 40.67
C ASP A 13 8.80 40.13 41.00
N GLY A 14 8.48 39.04 40.29
CA GLY A 14 7.29 38.23 40.50
C GLY A 14 6.02 38.75 39.83
N ARG A 15 6.05 39.92 39.18
CA ARG A 15 4.89 40.45 38.44
C ARG A 15 4.67 39.69 37.14
N LYS A 16 3.42 39.40 36.82
CA LYS A 16 3.01 38.76 35.56
C LYS A 16 2.62 39.82 34.54
N VAL A 17 3.23 39.79 33.36
CA VAL A 17 2.91 40.68 32.25
C VAL A 17 2.58 39.86 31.01
N THR A 18 1.57 40.30 30.24
CA THR A 18 1.27 39.69 28.95
C THR A 18 2.13 40.37 27.89
N ALA A 19 2.96 39.60 27.20
CA ALA A 19 3.75 40.08 26.08
C ALA A 19 3.37 39.34 24.79
N LEU A 20 3.39 40.08 23.69
CA LEU A 20 3.30 39.51 22.36
C LEU A 20 4.65 38.91 22.00
N VAL A 21 4.73 37.59 21.92
CA VAL A 21 5.95 36.88 21.53
C VAL A 21 5.81 36.31 20.12
N PRO A 22 6.85 36.37 19.29
CA PRO A 22 6.82 35.77 17.97
C PRO A 22 6.76 34.24 18.10
N GLN A 23 5.67 33.65 17.61
CA GLN A 23 5.53 32.21 17.50
C GLN A 23 5.56 31.81 16.02
N VAL A 24 6.45 30.86 15.70
CA VAL A 24 6.62 30.36 14.34
C VAL A 24 5.67 29.18 14.13
N TYR A 25 4.77 29.32 13.18
CA TYR A 25 3.92 28.25 12.66
C TYR A 25 4.56 27.72 11.37
N LEU A 26 5.01 26.48 11.41
CA LEU A 26 5.45 25.75 10.21
C LEU A 26 4.21 25.44 9.38
N VAL A 27 4.17 25.94 8.14
CA VAL A 27 3.19 25.49 7.16
C VAL A 27 3.74 24.19 6.59
N ALA A 28 3.16 23.06 7.01
CA ALA A 28 3.44 21.78 6.38
C ALA A 28 3.00 21.87 4.91
N ARG A 29 3.96 21.93 3.99
CA ARG A 29 3.68 21.80 2.56
C ARG A 29 3.68 20.31 2.21
N ASN A 30 2.51 19.78 1.88
CA ASN A 30 2.22 18.52 1.18
C ASN A 30 3.24 17.37 1.24
N SER A 31 3.70 17.04 2.44
CA SER A 31 4.36 15.78 2.72
C SER A 31 3.81 15.31 4.06
N ASP A 32 2.93 14.31 4.05
CA ASP A 32 2.52 13.58 5.25
C ASP A 32 3.76 12.86 5.81
N ILE A 33 4.62 13.61 6.48
CA ILE A 33 5.69 13.08 7.32
C ILE A 33 4.98 12.59 8.58
N THR A 34 4.46 11.37 8.51
CA THR A 34 3.92 10.71 9.70
C THR A 34 5.04 10.56 10.73
N SER A 35 4.69 10.54 12.01
CA SER A 35 5.59 10.45 13.18
C SER A 35 6.40 9.15 13.30
N ARG A 36 6.58 8.41 12.20
CA ARG A 36 7.27 7.11 12.17
C ARG A 36 8.61 7.26 11.45
N GLY A 37 9.63 7.66 12.21
CA GLY A 37 11.03 7.51 11.82
C GLY A 37 11.86 8.80 11.80
N ALA A 38 13.18 8.62 11.74
CA ALA A 38 14.13 9.72 11.53
C ALA A 38 13.99 10.29 10.10
N VAL A 39 14.33 11.57 9.93
CA VAL A 39 14.24 12.29 8.65
C VAL A 39 15.65 12.62 8.15
N ILE A 40 15.93 12.24 6.90
CA ILE A 40 17.07 12.74 6.12
C ILE A 40 16.50 13.72 5.10
N SER A 41 16.90 14.99 5.19
CA SER A 41 16.39 16.05 4.32
C SER A 41 17.51 16.94 3.79
N ALA A 42 17.42 17.31 2.51
CA ALA A 42 18.31 18.26 1.86
C ALA A 42 17.62 18.90 0.65
N ASN A 43 18.20 19.94 0.05
CA ASN A 43 17.70 20.42 -1.25
C ASN A 43 17.88 19.33 -2.32
N GLN A 44 19.03 18.67 -2.30
CA GLN A 44 19.33 17.53 -3.15
C GLN A 44 19.97 16.44 -2.30
N ILE A 45 19.46 15.22 -2.42
CA ILE A 45 20.07 14.01 -1.88
C ILE A 45 20.62 13.25 -3.07
N ILE A 46 21.94 13.08 -3.12
CA ILE A 46 22.62 12.31 -4.17
C ILE A 46 23.58 11.36 -3.46
N GLY A 47 23.38 10.06 -3.64
CA GLY A 47 24.20 9.06 -2.96
C GLY A 47 24.38 7.80 -3.78
N SER A 48 25.53 7.16 -3.58
CA SER A 48 25.77 5.78 -4.00
C SER A 48 26.20 4.98 -2.78
N ALA A 49 25.60 3.81 -2.60
CA ALA A 49 25.94 2.88 -1.52
C ALA A 49 25.87 1.44 -2.03
N ASP A 50 26.36 0.47 -1.26
CA ASP A 50 26.14 -0.94 -1.60
C ASP A 50 24.67 -1.32 -1.35
N SER A 51 24.16 -1.06 -0.14
CA SER A 51 22.75 -1.24 0.22
C SER A 51 22.14 0.08 0.69
N VAL A 52 20.88 0.31 0.31
CA VAL A 52 20.04 1.40 0.82
C VAL A 52 18.79 0.79 1.46
N GLU A 53 18.66 0.95 2.77
CA GLU A 53 17.48 0.53 3.52
C GLU A 53 16.83 1.75 4.16
N ASN A 54 15.62 2.09 3.72
CA ASN A 54 14.86 3.20 4.28
C ASN A 54 13.66 2.68 5.05
N SER A 55 13.60 2.97 6.35
CA SER A 55 12.44 2.75 7.21
C SER A 55 11.85 4.05 7.79
N GLY A 56 12.51 5.19 7.54
CA GLY A 56 12.10 6.53 7.96
C GLY A 56 11.68 7.38 6.78
N VAL A 57 12.12 8.64 6.74
CA VAL A 57 11.81 9.56 5.65
C VAL A 57 13.10 10.09 5.01
N ILE A 58 13.21 9.93 3.69
CA ILE A 58 14.23 10.55 2.85
C ILE A 58 13.52 11.59 1.97
N ALA A 59 13.81 12.87 2.16
CA ALA A 59 13.11 13.96 1.48
C ALA A 59 14.09 14.96 0.88
N GLY A 60 14.31 14.88 -0.43
CA GLY A 60 14.98 15.92 -1.20
C GLY A 60 13.97 16.99 -1.62
N LEU A 61 14.29 18.28 -1.56
CA LEU A 61 13.40 19.32 -2.09
C LEU A 61 13.27 19.19 -3.63
N ASP A 62 14.40 19.23 -4.32
CA ASP A 62 14.48 19.24 -5.78
C ASP A 62 14.80 17.87 -6.37
N LEU A 63 15.66 17.10 -5.70
CA LEU A 63 16.15 15.82 -6.18
C LEU A 63 16.42 14.85 -5.03
N THR A 64 15.93 13.62 -5.18
CA THR A 64 16.43 12.46 -4.44
C THR A 64 16.92 11.43 -5.45
N ARG A 65 18.26 11.29 -5.57
CA ARG A 65 18.92 10.31 -6.42
C ARG A 65 19.73 9.34 -5.58
N LEU A 66 19.36 8.06 -5.60
CA LEU A 66 20.05 7.01 -4.87
C LEU A 66 20.39 5.86 -5.82
N HIS A 67 21.68 5.55 -5.90
CA HIS A 67 22.19 4.40 -6.63
C HIS A 67 22.71 3.36 -5.64
N SER A 68 22.35 2.09 -5.83
CA SER A 68 22.89 1.02 -5.00
C SER A 68 23.00 -0.32 -5.70
N ASN A 69 23.62 -1.30 -5.05
CA ASN A 69 23.51 -2.68 -5.48
C ASN A 69 22.13 -3.25 -5.12
N GLN A 70 21.62 -2.97 -3.91
CA GLN A 70 20.26 -3.31 -3.48
C GLN A 70 19.57 -2.08 -2.83
N LEU A 71 18.28 -1.89 -3.10
CA LEU A 71 17.49 -0.82 -2.48
C LEU A 71 16.19 -1.38 -1.91
N GLU A 72 15.95 -1.16 -0.63
CA GLU A 72 14.70 -1.51 0.05
C GLU A 72 14.10 -0.27 0.74
N ASN A 73 12.90 0.11 0.31
CA ASN A 73 12.10 1.16 0.94
C ASN A 73 10.91 0.57 1.67
N ARG A 74 10.94 0.67 3.00
CA ARG A 74 9.80 0.49 3.91
C ARG A 74 9.32 1.82 4.49
N GLY A 75 9.99 2.92 4.18
CA GLY A 75 9.70 4.25 4.67
C GLY A 75 9.03 5.11 3.61
N THR A 76 9.39 6.39 3.60
CA THR A 76 8.96 7.38 2.62
C THR A 76 10.17 7.96 1.89
N VAL A 77 10.11 8.03 0.57
CA VAL A 77 11.10 8.72 -0.28
C VAL A 77 10.39 9.80 -1.08
N LEU A 78 10.84 11.05 -1.00
CA LEU A 78 10.19 12.19 -1.62
C LEU A 78 11.16 13.12 -2.35
N GLY A 79 10.66 13.79 -3.38
CA GLY A 79 11.23 15.05 -3.85
C GLY A 79 10.53 15.60 -5.10
N LYS A 80 10.96 16.75 -5.62
CA LYS A 80 10.43 17.22 -6.91
C LYS A 80 10.74 16.22 -8.02
N ASN A 81 11.97 15.69 -8.03
CA ASN A 81 12.39 14.58 -8.86
C ASN A 81 12.94 13.46 -7.97
N VAL A 82 12.60 12.21 -8.28
CA VAL A 82 13.10 11.02 -7.59
C VAL A 82 13.67 10.05 -8.62
N ASP A 83 14.88 9.58 -8.38
CA ASP A 83 15.64 8.71 -9.28
C ASP A 83 16.33 7.62 -8.45
N LEU A 84 15.72 6.45 -8.39
CA LEU A 84 16.18 5.33 -7.57
C LEU A 84 16.60 4.19 -8.47
N SER A 85 17.83 3.72 -8.32
CA SER A 85 18.38 2.65 -9.14
C SER A 85 19.11 1.62 -8.29
N ALA A 86 18.82 0.34 -8.50
CA ALA A 86 19.54 -0.79 -7.93
C ALA A 86 20.13 -1.68 -9.03
N GLN A 87 21.40 -2.12 -8.88
CA GLN A 87 21.99 -3.09 -9.83
C GLN A 87 21.31 -4.46 -9.75
N GLN A 88 20.89 -4.86 -8.55
CA GLN A 88 20.06 -6.04 -8.33
C GLN A 88 18.59 -5.63 -8.27
N THR A 89 17.99 -5.66 -7.08
CA THR A 89 16.56 -5.48 -6.92
C THR A 89 16.27 -4.18 -6.21
N LEU A 90 15.27 -3.45 -6.72
CA LEU A 90 14.64 -2.32 -6.04
C LEU A 90 13.31 -2.79 -5.47
N ILE A 91 13.16 -2.70 -4.15
CA ILE A 91 11.97 -3.15 -3.42
C ILE A 91 11.32 -1.96 -2.71
N ASN A 92 10.06 -1.68 -2.99
CA ASN A 92 9.20 -0.82 -2.19
C ASN A 92 8.17 -1.68 -1.45
N LEU A 93 8.38 -1.92 -0.16
CA LEU A 93 7.59 -2.85 0.64
C LEU A 93 6.79 -2.12 1.73
N GLY A 94 5.50 -1.89 1.48
CA GLY A 94 4.62 -1.10 2.36
C GLY A 94 5.10 0.36 2.56
N GLY A 95 5.98 0.83 1.68
CA GLY A 95 6.55 2.17 1.66
C GLY A 95 5.91 3.08 0.63
N THR A 96 6.21 4.38 0.74
CA THR A 96 5.76 5.41 -0.20
C THR A 96 6.96 5.99 -0.95
N ILE A 97 6.87 6.07 -2.27
CA ILE A 97 7.83 6.80 -3.12
C ILE A 97 7.04 7.85 -3.90
N GLY A 98 7.34 9.12 -3.66
CA GLY A 98 6.58 10.23 -4.24
C GLY A 98 7.47 11.23 -4.95
N ALA A 99 7.06 11.67 -6.14
CA ALA A 99 7.68 12.81 -6.79
C ALA A 99 6.63 13.86 -7.21
N VAL A 100 7.10 15.06 -7.57
CA VAL A 100 6.24 16.07 -8.20
C VAL A 100 6.29 15.91 -9.71
N ASP A 101 7.46 16.02 -10.33
CA ASP A 101 7.59 16.08 -11.79
C ASP A 101 8.03 14.75 -12.40
N PHE A 102 9.01 14.08 -11.78
CA PHE A 102 9.63 12.89 -12.35
C PHE A 102 9.96 11.87 -11.27
N LEU A 103 9.55 10.62 -11.50
CA LEU A 103 9.87 9.49 -10.65
C LEU A 103 10.38 8.36 -11.54
N SER A 104 11.63 7.95 -11.33
CA SER A 104 12.24 6.79 -12.00
C SER A 104 12.65 5.75 -10.97
N LEU A 105 12.15 4.52 -11.15
CA LEU A 105 12.57 3.33 -10.43
C LEU A 105 13.24 2.38 -11.41
N TYR A 106 14.49 2.01 -11.14
CA TYR A 106 15.25 1.07 -11.94
C TYR A 106 15.80 -0.06 -11.09
N GLY A 107 15.67 -1.30 -11.57
CA GLY A 107 16.29 -2.47 -10.97
C GLY A 107 16.86 -3.41 -12.02
N GLY A 108 18.18 -3.65 -12.01
CA GLY A 108 18.82 -4.50 -13.02
C GLY A 108 18.34 -5.95 -12.99
N LYS A 109 18.04 -6.50 -11.80
CA LYS A 109 17.47 -7.86 -11.65
C LYS A 109 15.99 -7.89 -11.33
N GLY A 110 15.39 -6.77 -10.94
CA GLY A 110 13.97 -6.67 -10.72
C GLY A 110 13.53 -5.39 -10.03
N VAL A 111 12.26 -5.04 -10.20
CA VAL A 111 11.58 -4.03 -9.36
C VAL A 111 10.36 -4.67 -8.71
N GLU A 112 10.22 -4.57 -7.39
CA GLU A 112 9.06 -5.05 -6.65
C GLU A 112 8.40 -3.89 -5.88
N ILE A 113 7.10 -3.71 -6.08
CA ILE A 113 6.27 -2.77 -5.34
C ILE A 113 5.15 -3.58 -4.69
N ALA A 114 5.27 -3.83 -3.39
CA ALA A 114 4.40 -4.76 -2.69
C ALA A 114 3.91 -4.20 -1.37
N SER A 115 2.62 -4.32 -1.10
CA SER A 115 2.09 -4.04 0.23
C SER A 115 2.49 -5.12 1.24
N THR A 116 2.35 -4.84 2.53
CA THR A 116 2.56 -5.82 3.61
C THR A 116 1.25 -6.34 4.15
N LEU A 117 1.30 -7.54 4.74
CA LEU A 117 0.21 -8.13 5.50
C LEU A 117 0.60 -8.16 6.99
N SER A 118 -0.41 -8.02 7.85
CA SER A 118 -0.33 -8.36 9.26
C SER A 118 -1.07 -9.67 9.48
N HIS A 119 -0.58 -10.47 10.43
CA HIS A 119 -1.12 -11.78 10.73
C HIS A 119 -1.26 -11.94 12.25
N SER A 120 -2.41 -12.44 12.69
CA SER A 120 -2.72 -12.76 14.07
C SER A 120 -3.47 -14.09 14.12
N GLU A 121 -3.04 -14.99 14.99
CA GLU A 121 -3.70 -16.28 15.23
C GLU A 121 -3.69 -16.62 16.71
N ASN A 122 -4.65 -17.42 17.16
CA ASN A 122 -4.61 -18.05 18.47
C ASN A 122 -4.05 -19.48 18.38
N THR A 123 -3.63 -20.07 19.51
CA THR A 123 -3.00 -21.40 19.55
C THR A 123 -3.87 -22.53 18.97
N GLU A 124 -5.19 -22.38 19.04
CA GLU A 124 -6.15 -23.38 18.54
C GLU A 124 -6.57 -23.14 17.08
N ASN A 125 -6.03 -22.12 16.42
CA ASN A 125 -6.37 -21.68 15.05
C ASN A 125 -7.88 -21.44 14.82
N SER A 126 -8.64 -21.27 15.91
CA SER A 126 -10.06 -20.93 15.89
C SER A 126 -10.29 -19.46 15.58
N PHE A 127 -9.27 -18.63 15.78
CA PHE A 127 -9.23 -17.26 15.30
C PHE A 127 -7.96 -17.04 14.46
N ILE A 128 -8.13 -16.65 13.20
CA ILE A 128 -7.03 -16.23 12.33
C ILE A 128 -7.45 -14.96 11.61
N ARG A 129 -6.59 -13.95 11.61
CA ARG A 129 -6.78 -12.72 10.84
C ARG A 129 -5.51 -12.33 10.12
N THR A 130 -5.58 -12.37 8.79
CA THR A 130 -4.57 -11.85 7.89
C THR A 130 -5.16 -10.68 7.12
N GLN A 131 -4.60 -9.49 7.26
CA GLN A 131 -5.14 -8.28 6.64
C GLN A 131 -4.02 -7.39 6.08
N LEU A 132 -4.36 -6.53 5.12
CA LEU A 132 -3.45 -5.51 4.61
C LEU A 132 -2.96 -4.64 5.78
N ASP A 133 -1.64 -4.56 5.94
CA ASP A 133 -1.00 -3.79 7.01
C ASP A 133 -0.55 -2.43 6.49
N ARG A 134 0.31 -2.43 5.45
CA ARG A 134 0.81 -1.20 4.84
C ARG A 134 0.69 -1.26 3.33
N LEU A 135 -0.03 -0.31 2.78
CA LEU A 135 -0.15 -0.11 1.34
C LEU A 135 1.20 0.41 0.79
N ALA A 136 1.76 -0.28 -0.20
CA ALA A 136 2.84 0.29 -1.01
C ALA A 136 2.26 1.30 -2.00
N SER A 137 2.84 2.48 -2.05
CA SER A 137 2.43 3.52 -3.00
C SER A 137 3.61 4.13 -3.76
N VAL A 138 3.38 4.38 -5.05
CA VAL A 138 4.29 5.15 -5.90
C VAL A 138 3.48 6.22 -6.61
N LYS A 139 3.83 7.50 -6.41
CA LYS A 139 2.99 8.61 -6.87
C LYS A 139 3.77 9.76 -7.51
N VAL A 140 3.19 10.35 -8.54
CA VAL A 140 3.66 11.59 -9.17
C VAL A 140 2.51 12.60 -9.16
N THR A 141 2.71 13.78 -8.56
CA THR A 141 1.61 14.71 -8.26
C THR A 141 1.55 15.94 -9.17
N GLY A 142 2.63 16.27 -9.88
CA GLY A 142 2.69 17.38 -10.80
C GLY A 142 1.98 17.07 -12.12
N ASP A 143 1.30 18.08 -12.67
CA ASP A 143 0.68 17.98 -13.98
C ASP A 143 1.74 17.67 -15.04
N ASN A 144 1.42 16.76 -15.97
CA ASN A 144 2.37 16.22 -16.95
C ASN A 144 3.57 15.48 -16.33
N GLY A 145 3.51 15.14 -15.05
CA GLY A 145 4.54 14.37 -14.38
C GLY A 145 4.71 12.98 -14.98
N ARG A 146 5.89 12.39 -14.84
CA ARG A 146 6.21 11.08 -15.43
C ARG A 146 6.67 10.11 -14.35
N LEU A 147 5.93 9.01 -14.24
CA LEU A 147 6.29 7.85 -13.41
C LEU A 147 6.84 6.77 -14.34
N ASN A 148 8.11 6.40 -14.16
CA ASN A 148 8.79 5.37 -14.93
C ASN A 148 9.27 4.26 -13.98
N ILE A 149 8.91 3.01 -14.28
CA ILE A 149 9.39 1.81 -13.59
C ILE A 149 10.01 0.91 -14.64
N GLN A 150 11.29 0.56 -14.49
CA GLN A 150 12.01 -0.26 -15.45
C GLN A 150 12.86 -1.35 -14.79
N SER A 151 12.92 -2.51 -15.43
CA SER A 151 13.86 -3.57 -15.08
C SER A 151 14.37 -4.29 -16.32
N GLU A 152 15.67 -4.66 -16.32
CA GLU A 152 16.25 -5.59 -17.30
C GLU A 152 15.78 -7.04 -17.10
N ASN A 153 14.93 -7.28 -16.10
CA ASN A 153 14.34 -8.58 -15.82
C ASN A 153 12.84 -8.39 -15.52
N ASP A 154 12.38 -8.81 -14.34
CA ASP A 154 10.95 -8.79 -13.99
C ASP A 154 10.54 -7.51 -13.24
N VAL A 155 9.32 -7.03 -13.48
CA VAL A 155 8.66 -6.03 -12.64
C VAL A 155 7.45 -6.67 -11.97
N THR A 156 7.31 -6.46 -10.66
CA THR A 156 6.24 -7.03 -9.84
C THR A 156 5.51 -5.94 -9.05
N VAL A 157 4.18 -5.93 -9.13
CA VAL A 157 3.30 -5.05 -8.37
C VAL A 157 2.30 -5.92 -7.62
N LYS A 158 2.24 -5.81 -6.29
CA LYS A 158 1.41 -6.66 -5.42
C LYS A 158 0.57 -5.82 -4.46
N ALA A 159 -0.74 -5.85 -4.71
CA ALA A 159 -1.73 -5.13 -3.90
C ALA A 159 -1.34 -3.66 -3.64
N ALA A 160 -0.87 -2.95 -4.66
CA ALA A 160 -0.24 -1.63 -4.51
C ALA A 160 -1.01 -0.52 -5.26
N SER A 161 -0.70 0.73 -4.92
CA SER A 161 -1.23 1.92 -5.58
C SER A 161 -0.15 2.63 -6.38
N LEU A 162 -0.37 2.79 -7.69
CA LEU A 162 0.45 3.59 -8.59
C LEU A 162 -0.41 4.74 -9.14
N ASN A 163 0.00 5.98 -8.90
CA ASN A 163 -0.78 7.15 -9.34
C ASN A 163 0.12 8.20 -10.01
N SER A 164 -0.35 8.79 -11.12
CA SER A 164 0.35 9.90 -11.76
C SER A 164 -0.62 10.98 -12.22
N ALA A 165 -0.36 12.23 -11.85
CA ALA A 165 -1.01 13.39 -12.45
C ALA A 165 -0.52 13.68 -13.89
N GLY A 166 0.40 12.89 -14.43
CA GLY A 166 0.71 12.81 -15.86
C GLY A 166 0.65 11.38 -16.36
N SER A 167 1.76 10.83 -16.83
CA SER A 167 1.82 9.47 -17.42
C SER A 167 2.48 8.43 -16.51
N ILE A 168 2.16 7.16 -16.73
CA ILE A 168 2.83 5.99 -16.13
C ILE A 168 3.46 5.14 -17.25
N ASN A 169 4.74 4.81 -17.13
CA ASN A 169 5.42 3.83 -17.97
C ASN A 169 6.02 2.72 -17.10
N ILE A 170 5.65 1.47 -17.38
CA ILE A 170 6.18 0.28 -16.72
C ILE A 170 6.81 -0.61 -17.80
N GLY A 171 8.10 -0.89 -17.67
CA GLY A 171 8.85 -1.73 -18.59
C GLY A 171 9.55 -2.86 -17.85
N ALA A 172 9.27 -4.11 -18.25
CA ALA A 172 10.06 -5.26 -17.88
C ALA A 172 10.69 -5.83 -19.16
N GLU A 173 11.99 -6.09 -19.18
CA GLU A 173 12.60 -6.82 -20.31
C GLU A 173 12.23 -8.31 -20.29
N LYS A 174 11.85 -8.86 -19.12
CA LYS A 174 11.31 -10.20 -19.00
C LYS A 174 9.82 -10.15 -18.70
N SER A 175 9.37 -10.48 -17.48
CA SER A 175 7.93 -10.61 -17.17
C SER A 175 7.40 -9.41 -16.37
N LEU A 176 6.12 -9.06 -16.60
CA LEU A 176 5.42 -8.06 -15.79
C LEU A 176 4.28 -8.72 -15.00
N ASN A 177 4.42 -8.75 -13.68
CA ASN A 177 3.51 -9.42 -12.76
C ASN A 177 2.74 -8.41 -11.90
N ILE A 178 1.54 -8.03 -12.30
CA ILE A 178 0.61 -7.20 -11.53
C ILE A 178 -0.38 -8.14 -10.83
N THR A 179 -0.14 -8.43 -9.56
CA THR A 179 -0.76 -9.54 -8.82
C THR A 179 -1.33 -9.08 -7.47
N THR A 180 -1.91 -10.02 -6.73
CA THR A 180 -2.69 -9.74 -5.52
C THR A 180 -1.99 -10.21 -4.26
N LEU A 181 -2.40 -9.66 -3.11
CA LEU A 181 -2.15 -10.28 -1.80
C LEU A 181 -3.41 -10.98 -1.30
N LYS A 182 -3.26 -12.09 -0.59
CA LYS A 182 -4.38 -12.81 0.02
C LYS A 182 -4.57 -12.35 1.46
N THR A 183 -5.80 -12.06 1.81
CA THR A 183 -6.27 -11.77 3.18
C THR A 183 -7.20 -12.86 3.64
N GLN A 184 -7.26 -13.07 4.94
CA GLN A 184 -8.01 -14.17 5.55
C GLN A 184 -8.68 -13.70 6.83
N ASN A 185 -9.92 -14.12 7.06
CA ASN A 185 -10.57 -14.04 8.36
C ASN A 185 -11.15 -15.41 8.71
N ARG A 186 -10.83 -15.93 9.89
CA ARG A 186 -11.39 -17.15 10.43
C ARG A 186 -11.89 -16.90 11.84
N GLU A 187 -13.13 -17.29 12.09
CA GLU A 187 -13.76 -17.22 13.40
C GLU A 187 -14.57 -18.49 13.66
N HIS A 188 -14.04 -19.37 14.51
CA HIS A 188 -14.66 -20.63 14.90
C HIS A 188 -14.98 -20.61 16.38
N TYR A 189 -16.25 -20.42 16.72
CA TYR A 189 -16.79 -20.60 18.06
C TYR A 189 -17.53 -21.92 18.14
N ASN A 190 -16.98 -22.89 18.86
CA ASN A 190 -17.56 -24.21 19.04
C ASN A 190 -17.98 -24.42 20.50
N GLY A 191 -19.25 -24.18 20.83
CA GLY A 191 -19.77 -24.46 22.16
C GLY A 191 -20.06 -25.95 22.36
N ASN A 192 -20.80 -26.55 21.42
CA ASN A 192 -21.05 -28.00 21.33
C ASN A 192 -21.58 -28.37 19.93
N ALA A 193 -21.91 -29.64 19.70
CA ALA A 193 -22.41 -30.14 18.41
C ALA A 193 -23.71 -29.46 17.92
N ASP A 194 -24.50 -28.89 18.83
CA ASP A 194 -25.75 -28.19 18.51
C ASP A 194 -25.62 -26.66 18.56
N ASN A 195 -24.46 -26.12 18.96
CA ASN A 195 -24.23 -24.70 19.14
C ASN A 195 -22.82 -24.31 18.67
N TYR A 196 -22.73 -23.80 17.45
CA TYR A 196 -21.47 -23.36 16.85
C TYR A 196 -21.66 -22.20 15.87
N TYR A 197 -20.59 -21.46 15.64
CA TYR A 197 -20.42 -20.45 14.59
C TYR A 197 -19.05 -20.66 13.96
N ARG A 198 -18.98 -20.85 12.65
CA ARG A 198 -17.73 -21.06 11.93
C ARG A 198 -17.76 -20.22 10.67
N LEU A 199 -16.89 -19.24 10.61
CA LEU A 199 -16.67 -18.39 9.46
C LEU A 199 -15.26 -18.61 8.94
N ASP A 200 -15.14 -18.84 7.64
CA ASP A 200 -13.89 -18.79 6.89
C ASP A 200 -14.08 -17.83 5.71
N GLN A 201 -13.26 -16.80 5.63
CA GLN A 201 -13.23 -15.83 4.53
C GLN A 201 -11.83 -15.71 3.97
N ASN A 202 -11.71 -15.72 2.64
CA ASN A 202 -10.47 -15.46 1.92
C ASN A 202 -10.73 -14.44 0.81
N THR A 203 -9.94 -13.37 0.78
CA THR A 203 -10.13 -12.31 -0.21
C THR A 203 -8.78 -11.90 -0.81
N GLU A 204 -8.74 -11.78 -2.12
CA GLU A 204 -7.60 -11.21 -2.83
C GLU A 204 -7.70 -9.69 -2.92
N VAL A 205 -6.64 -9.01 -2.51
CA VAL A 205 -6.49 -7.57 -2.52
C VAL A 205 -5.73 -7.17 -3.78
N GLY A 206 -6.37 -6.34 -4.61
CA GLY A 206 -5.95 -5.95 -5.95
C GLY A 206 -5.04 -4.74 -6.05
N ASN A 207 -4.79 -4.26 -7.26
CA ASN A 207 -3.99 -3.05 -7.50
C ASN A 207 -4.87 -1.90 -7.97
N SER A 208 -4.42 -0.67 -7.72
CA SER A 208 -4.98 0.55 -8.30
C SER A 208 -3.87 1.28 -9.06
N ILE A 209 -4.01 1.39 -10.38
CA ILE A 209 -3.03 2.02 -11.28
C ILE A 209 -3.76 3.09 -12.07
N SER A 210 -3.53 4.35 -11.74
CA SER A 210 -4.27 5.48 -12.34
C SER A 210 -3.36 6.57 -12.83
N ALA A 211 -3.70 7.16 -13.97
CA ALA A 211 -2.97 8.28 -14.53
C ALA A 211 -3.92 9.30 -15.16
N LYS A 212 -3.57 10.59 -15.12
CA LYS A 212 -4.31 11.59 -15.90
C LYS A 212 -4.05 11.44 -17.40
N GLY A 213 -2.80 11.14 -17.76
CA GLY A 213 -2.35 10.86 -19.12
C GLY A 213 -2.17 9.36 -19.37
N ASN A 214 -1.33 9.03 -20.35
CA ASN A 214 -1.17 7.64 -20.81
C ASN A 214 -0.60 6.71 -19.72
N ILE A 215 -1.08 5.47 -19.73
CA ILE A 215 -0.49 4.33 -19.03
C ILE A 215 0.06 3.37 -20.08
N ARG A 216 1.37 3.10 -20.04
CA ARG A 216 2.00 2.08 -20.87
C ARG A 216 2.69 1.06 -19.99
N ALA A 217 2.21 -0.18 -19.99
CA ALA A 217 2.85 -1.29 -19.30
C ALA A 217 3.23 -2.37 -20.32
N VAL A 218 4.52 -2.68 -20.44
CA VAL A 218 5.03 -3.62 -21.44
C VAL A 218 6.06 -4.58 -20.84
N SER A 219 5.84 -5.88 -21.05
CA SER A 219 6.81 -6.93 -20.79
C SER A 219 7.57 -7.33 -22.06
N GLY A 220 8.72 -7.96 -21.91
CA GLY A 220 9.35 -8.71 -23.00
C GLY A 220 8.59 -10.01 -23.21
N ASP A 221 8.58 -10.85 -22.18
CA ASP A 221 7.89 -12.14 -22.11
C ASP A 221 6.46 -11.94 -21.56
N ASP A 222 6.01 -12.81 -20.66
CA ASP A 222 4.63 -12.81 -20.21
C ASP A 222 4.24 -11.60 -19.33
N MET A 223 2.98 -11.20 -19.46
CA MET A 223 2.31 -10.25 -18.58
C MET A 223 1.14 -10.92 -17.87
N VAL A 224 1.06 -10.70 -16.56
CA VAL A 224 -0.08 -11.11 -15.74
C VAL A 224 -0.68 -9.89 -15.06
N VAL A 225 -1.98 -9.70 -15.22
CA VAL A 225 -2.75 -8.66 -14.54
C VAL A 225 -3.91 -9.30 -13.82
N ARG A 226 -3.78 -9.48 -12.50
CA ARG A 226 -4.80 -10.08 -11.65
C ARG A 226 -5.40 -9.03 -10.74
N GLN A 227 -6.73 -8.88 -10.81
CA GLN A 227 -7.52 -8.04 -9.90
C GLN A 227 -6.96 -6.62 -9.81
N SER A 228 -6.98 -5.88 -10.91
CA SER A 228 -6.40 -4.54 -10.96
C SER A 228 -7.38 -3.56 -11.59
N ASP A 229 -7.57 -2.41 -10.94
CA ASP A 229 -8.12 -1.22 -11.58
C ASP A 229 -6.98 -0.50 -12.30
N ILE A 230 -7.09 -0.37 -13.63
CA ILE A 230 -6.11 0.34 -14.46
C ILE A 230 -6.87 1.35 -15.31
N SER A 231 -6.69 2.64 -15.03
CA SER A 231 -7.51 3.70 -15.61
C SER A 231 -6.70 4.94 -15.98
N SER A 232 -6.97 5.47 -17.17
CA SER A 232 -6.47 6.77 -17.62
C SER A 232 -7.63 7.76 -17.71
N GLU A 233 -7.46 8.98 -17.19
CA GLU A 233 -8.51 10.02 -17.22
C GLU A 233 -8.67 10.64 -18.61
N SER A 234 -7.55 10.97 -19.26
CA SER A 234 -7.52 11.71 -20.54
C SER A 234 -6.47 11.16 -21.52
N GLY A 235 -6.01 9.93 -21.31
CA GLY A 235 -5.04 9.25 -22.18
C GLY A 235 -5.44 7.81 -22.49
N GLU A 236 -4.49 7.07 -23.06
CA GLU A 236 -4.66 5.66 -23.42
C GLU A 236 -4.06 4.73 -22.36
N VAL A 237 -4.64 3.54 -22.23
CA VAL A 237 -4.06 2.43 -21.46
C VAL A 237 -3.57 1.36 -22.45
N LEU A 238 -2.25 1.17 -22.51
CA LEU A 238 -1.61 0.10 -23.27
C LEU A 238 -1.02 -0.93 -22.32
N LEU A 239 -1.52 -2.16 -22.42
CA LEU A 239 -0.98 -3.35 -21.78
C LEU A 239 -0.53 -4.30 -22.89
N GLY A 240 0.76 -4.67 -22.92
CA GLY A 240 1.27 -5.52 -23.98
C GLY A 240 2.47 -6.35 -23.58
N SER A 241 2.70 -7.41 -24.34
CA SER A 241 3.95 -8.19 -24.33
C SER A 241 4.61 -8.08 -25.70
N ARG A 242 5.95 -8.15 -25.75
CA ARG A 242 6.70 -8.17 -27.01
C ARG A 242 6.72 -9.55 -27.66
N GLN A 243 6.84 -10.62 -26.87
CA GLN A 243 7.00 -11.99 -27.39
C GLN A 243 6.28 -13.07 -26.58
N GLY A 244 5.56 -12.72 -25.51
CA GLY A 244 4.83 -13.64 -24.63
C GLY A 244 3.32 -13.34 -24.54
N ASP A 245 2.66 -13.98 -23.60
CA ASP A 245 1.22 -13.87 -23.40
C ASP A 245 0.84 -12.69 -22.50
N VAL A 246 -0.34 -12.10 -22.74
CA VAL A 246 -0.97 -11.15 -21.81
C VAL A 246 -2.19 -11.82 -21.19
N ARG A 247 -2.14 -12.07 -19.87
CA ARG A 247 -3.20 -12.75 -19.12
C ARG A 247 -3.85 -11.78 -18.13
N ILE A 248 -5.13 -11.50 -18.34
CA ILE A 248 -5.94 -10.67 -17.44
C ILE A 248 -6.87 -11.59 -16.64
N GLU A 249 -6.78 -11.52 -15.32
CA GLU A 249 -7.44 -12.44 -14.41
C GLU A 249 -8.30 -11.72 -13.37
N THR A 250 -9.42 -12.34 -13.00
CA THR A 250 -10.27 -11.88 -11.90
C THR A 250 -9.72 -12.37 -10.55
N GLY A 251 -9.72 -11.49 -9.54
CA GLY A 251 -9.47 -11.85 -8.15
C GLY A 251 -10.70 -12.47 -7.50
N ARG A 252 -10.50 -13.24 -6.44
CA ARG A 252 -11.59 -13.96 -5.75
C ARG A 252 -11.79 -13.50 -4.31
N ALA A 253 -13.04 -13.48 -3.90
CA ALA A 253 -13.50 -13.39 -2.52
C ALA A 253 -14.38 -14.62 -2.23
N GLU A 254 -13.99 -15.40 -1.23
CA GLU A 254 -14.65 -16.63 -0.82
C GLU A 254 -15.10 -16.50 0.63
N GLU A 255 -16.31 -16.96 0.92
CA GLU A 255 -16.87 -17.00 2.27
C GLU A 255 -17.61 -18.31 2.50
N ARG A 256 -17.26 -18.99 3.58
CA ARG A 256 -18.01 -20.14 4.10
C ARG A 256 -18.47 -19.83 5.51
N LEU A 257 -19.77 -19.93 5.73
CA LEU A 257 -20.40 -19.75 7.04
C LEU A 257 -21.16 -21.01 7.42
N GLU A 258 -20.95 -21.48 8.64
CA GLU A 258 -21.74 -22.54 9.26
C GLU A 258 -22.18 -22.07 10.65
N THR A 259 -23.47 -22.12 10.92
CA THR A 259 -24.03 -21.79 12.24
C THR A 259 -25.01 -22.86 12.68
N ALA A 260 -24.99 -23.19 13.97
CA ALA A 260 -26.04 -23.94 14.64
C ALA A 260 -26.34 -23.28 15.97
N ARG A 261 -27.62 -23.17 16.29
CA ARG A 261 -28.10 -22.68 17.58
C ARG A 261 -29.27 -23.53 18.04
N LYS A 262 -29.15 -24.11 19.22
CA LYS A 262 -30.21 -24.86 19.88
C LYS A 262 -30.60 -24.18 21.19
N SER A 263 -31.86 -23.78 21.29
CA SER A 263 -32.43 -23.17 22.48
C SER A 263 -33.53 -24.05 23.05
N THR A 264 -33.67 -24.06 24.37
CA THR A 264 -34.74 -24.79 25.06
C THR A 264 -35.41 -23.86 26.06
N SER A 265 -36.69 -23.61 25.87
CA SER A 265 -37.52 -22.87 26.83
C SER A 265 -38.43 -23.84 27.58
N ARG A 266 -38.53 -23.69 28.91
CA ARG A 266 -39.46 -24.44 29.75
C ARG A 266 -40.50 -23.50 30.34
N GLY A 267 -41.77 -23.82 30.12
CA GLY A 267 -42.91 -23.23 30.84
C GLY A 267 -43.35 -24.12 31.98
N MET A 268 -44.39 -23.70 32.70
CA MET A 268 -44.92 -24.41 33.88
C MET A 268 -45.45 -25.82 33.54
N PHE A 269 -45.82 -26.08 32.28
CA PHE A 269 -46.37 -27.37 31.82
C PHE A 269 -45.83 -27.87 30.45
N SER A 270 -44.88 -27.17 29.82
CA SER A 270 -44.37 -27.55 28.50
C SER A 270 -42.88 -27.24 28.31
N LYS A 271 -42.23 -27.98 27.41
CA LYS A 271 -40.83 -27.79 27.00
C LYS A 271 -40.79 -27.65 25.48
N THR A 272 -40.30 -26.51 25.00
CA THR A 272 -40.07 -26.29 23.56
C THR A 272 -38.57 -26.25 23.31
N THR A 273 -38.12 -27.00 22.31
CA THR A 273 -36.73 -26.99 21.85
C THR A 273 -36.72 -26.52 20.40
N GLU A 274 -35.98 -25.45 20.14
CA GLU A 274 -35.81 -24.89 18.81
C GLU A 274 -34.36 -25.13 18.38
N THR A 275 -34.16 -25.57 17.14
CA THR A 275 -32.83 -25.77 16.56
C THR A 275 -32.79 -25.11 15.21
N ASN A 276 -31.93 -24.10 15.06
CA ASN A 276 -31.71 -23.38 13.82
C ASN A 276 -30.30 -23.69 13.33
N ARG A 277 -30.19 -24.19 12.09
CA ARG A 277 -28.91 -24.44 11.43
C ARG A 277 -28.90 -23.73 10.08
N TYR A 278 -27.76 -23.15 9.74
CA TYR A 278 -27.58 -22.43 8.50
C TYR A 278 -26.17 -22.63 7.98
N THR A 279 -26.04 -22.89 6.68
CA THR A 279 -24.76 -23.01 6.00
C THR A 279 -24.83 -22.34 4.63
N HIS A 280 -23.76 -21.64 4.27
CA HIS A 280 -23.56 -21.19 2.90
C HIS A 280 -22.09 -21.22 2.50
N HIS A 281 -21.88 -21.23 1.18
CA HIS A 281 -20.59 -21.02 0.56
C HIS A 281 -20.78 -20.07 -0.61
N ILE A 282 -20.05 -18.95 -0.60
CA ILE A 282 -20.13 -17.88 -1.59
C ILE A 282 -18.75 -17.72 -2.21
N VAL A 283 -18.70 -17.62 -3.54
CA VAL A 283 -17.51 -17.23 -4.31
C VAL A 283 -17.91 -16.08 -5.23
N LYS A 284 -17.22 -14.94 -5.13
CA LYS A 284 -17.49 -13.73 -5.91
C LYS A 284 -16.17 -13.10 -6.41
N PRO A 285 -16.20 -12.28 -7.46
CA PRO A 285 -15.09 -11.42 -7.81
C PRO A 285 -14.74 -10.50 -6.62
N SER A 286 -13.45 -10.30 -6.35
CA SER A 286 -13.01 -9.29 -5.38
C SER A 286 -13.16 -7.87 -5.95
N ALA A 287 -13.08 -6.84 -5.12
CA ALA A 287 -12.92 -5.45 -5.56
C ALA A 287 -11.43 -5.06 -5.58
N ALA A 288 -11.03 -4.11 -6.42
CA ALA A 288 -9.70 -3.50 -6.33
C ALA A 288 -9.60 -2.63 -5.05
N ILE A 289 -8.38 -2.30 -4.61
CA ILE A 289 -8.17 -1.40 -3.46
C ILE A 289 -8.58 0.01 -3.82
#